data_AF-J9FSV4-F1
#
_entry.id   AF-J9FSV4-F1
#
_cell.length_a   1.000
_cell.length_b   1.000
_cell.length_c   1.000
_cell.angle_alpha   90.00
_cell.angle_beta   90.00
_cell.angle_gamma   90.00
#
_symmetry.space_group_name_H-M   'P 1'
#
loop_
_entity.id
_entity.type
_entity.pdbx_description
1 polymer ?
#
loop_
_entity_poly.entity_id
_entity_poly.type
_entity_poly.pdbx_seq_one_letter_code
_entity_poly.pdbx_strand_id
1 'polypeptide(L)'
;NGDTVPELISRSRYSLMVSGDRWTATQKERMKLLFERYPDIKEAYSIVHSLRMIFSNQKATCISAYESLQKWYEKVKAFDNDSFNTAADTIRNREDEVLNYFIHRATNASAESLNSKIKH
;
A
#
# COMPACT_ATOMS: atom_id res chain seq x y z
N ASN A 1 -4.78 25.30 4.01
CA ASN A 1 -3.58 24.96 3.23
C ASN A 1 -3.27 25.86 2.01
N GLY A 2 -4.22 26.55 1.36
CA GLY A 2 -3.90 27.57 0.32
C GLY A 2 -3.29 27.07 -1.02
N ASP A 3 -2.94 25.79 -1.11
CA ASP A 3 -2.39 25.15 -2.32
C ASP A 3 -3.38 25.20 -3.50
N THR A 4 -2.87 25.48 -4.69
CA THR A 4 -3.60 25.25 -5.96
C THR A 4 -3.75 23.74 -6.25
N VAL A 5 -4.61 23.37 -7.20
CA VAL A 5 -4.85 21.96 -7.56
C VAL A 5 -3.56 21.21 -7.98
N PRO A 6 -2.68 21.78 -8.84
CA PRO A 6 -1.44 21.11 -9.21
C PRO A 6 -0.44 21.01 -8.05
N GLU A 7 -0.42 22.02 -7.17
CA GLU A 7 0.41 22.00 -5.95
C GLU A 7 -0.05 20.94 -4.96
N LEU A 8 -1.37 20.74 -4.83
CA LEU A 8 -1.95 19.72 -3.96
C LEU A 8 -1.49 18.31 -4.35
N ILE A 9 -1.50 17.98 -5.64
CA ILE A 9 -1.04 16.67 -6.14
C ILE A 9 0.48 16.55 -6.01
N SER A 10 1.23 17.53 -6.53
CA SER A 10 2.70 17.46 -6.56
C SER A 10 3.32 17.38 -5.16
N ARG A 11 2.82 18.16 -4.20
CA ARG A 11 3.33 18.16 -2.81
C ARG A 11 2.86 16.96 -1.98
N SER A 12 1.89 16.18 -2.46
CA SER A 12 1.38 14.99 -1.77
C SER A 12 2.06 13.69 -2.19
N ARG A 13 2.88 13.69 -3.25
CA ARG A 13 3.54 12.48 -3.78
C ARG A 13 4.30 11.68 -2.73
N TYR A 14 5.12 12.35 -1.92
CA TYR A 14 5.85 11.68 -0.84
C TYR A 14 4.90 11.12 0.24
N SER A 15 3.88 11.89 0.63
CA SER A 15 2.90 11.47 1.64
C SER A 15 2.11 10.24 1.20
N LEU A 16 1.79 10.11 -0.09
CA LEU A 16 1.15 8.92 -0.66
C LEU A 16 2.03 7.66 -0.59
N MET A 17 3.35 7.81 -0.49
CA MET A 17 4.29 6.68 -0.42
C MET A 17 4.55 6.18 1.01
N VAL A 18 4.17 6.95 2.02
CA VAL A 18 4.42 6.64 3.44
C VAL A 18 3.12 6.44 4.22
N SER A 19 3.23 5.77 5.36
CA SER A 19 2.09 5.56 6.25
C SER A 19 1.67 6.86 6.96
N GLY A 20 0.37 7.00 7.22
CA GLY A 20 -0.23 8.25 7.72
C GLY A 20 0.19 8.65 9.14
N ASP A 21 0.74 7.71 9.91
CA ASP A 21 1.41 7.96 11.19
C ASP A 21 2.66 8.84 11.03
N ARG A 22 3.33 8.76 9.87
CA ARG A 22 4.55 9.54 9.57
C ARG A 22 4.27 10.93 9.02
N TRP A 23 3.00 11.28 8.81
CA TRP A 23 2.65 12.59 8.27
C TRP A 23 2.78 13.67 9.34
N THR A 24 3.42 14.78 8.98
CA THR A 24 3.36 16.01 9.78
C THR A 24 1.92 16.55 9.81
N ALA A 25 1.61 17.45 10.75
CA ALA A 25 0.28 18.07 10.83
C ALA A 25 -0.16 18.70 9.50
N THR A 26 0.74 19.42 8.83
CA THR A 26 0.49 20.04 7.52
C THR A 26 0.28 18.99 6.42
N GLN A 27 1.03 17.89 6.44
CA GLN A 27 0.82 16.79 5.49
C GLN A 27 -0.55 16.14 5.72
N LYS A 28 -0.99 15.94 6.97
CA LYS A 28 -2.32 15.41 7.29
C LYS A 28 -3.43 16.31 6.73
N GLU A 29 -3.33 17.63 6.93
CA GLU A 29 -4.29 18.58 6.36
C GLU A 29 -4.31 18.51 4.83
N ARG A 30 -3.13 18.45 4.19
CA ARG A 30 -3.02 18.33 2.74
C ARG A 30 -3.64 17.03 2.22
N MET A 31 -3.31 15.90 2.83
CA MET A 31 -3.84 14.59 2.43
C MET A 31 -5.36 14.52 2.62
N LYS A 32 -5.89 15.15 3.68
CA LYS A 32 -7.34 15.27 3.87
C LYS A 32 -7.99 15.99 2.68
N LEU A 33 -7.48 17.16 2.30
CA LEU A 33 -7.99 17.93 1.15
C LEU A 33 -7.83 17.17 -0.17
N LEU A 34 -6.70 16.47 -0.36
CA LEU A 34 -6.45 15.65 -1.54
C LEU A 34 -7.49 14.53 -1.63
N PHE A 35 -7.73 13.81 -0.55
CA PHE A 35 -8.67 12.69 -0.51
C PHE A 35 -10.14 13.09 -0.59
N GLU A 36 -10.48 14.30 -0.13
CA GLU A 36 -11.81 14.89 -0.35
C GLU A 36 -12.04 15.21 -1.83
N ARG A 37 -11.00 15.63 -2.55
CA ARG A 37 -11.08 16.00 -3.97
C ARG A 37 -10.91 14.82 -4.93
N TYR A 38 -10.08 13.85 -4.57
CA TYR A 38 -9.69 12.70 -5.37
C TYR A 38 -9.93 11.41 -4.56
N PRO A 39 -11.20 10.94 -4.50
CA PRO A 39 -11.56 9.75 -3.73
C PRO A 39 -10.92 8.48 -4.28
N ASP A 40 -10.66 8.43 -5.59
CA ASP A 40 -9.90 7.37 -6.27
C ASP A 40 -8.46 7.26 -5.74
N ILE A 41 -7.78 8.40 -5.53
CA ILE A 41 -6.44 8.43 -4.92
C ILE A 41 -6.50 7.95 -3.46
N LYS A 42 -7.56 8.29 -2.73
CA LYS A 42 -7.78 7.81 -1.36
C LYS A 42 -7.93 6.30 -1.32
N GLU A 43 -8.71 5.75 -2.24
CA GLU A 43 -8.95 4.31 -2.35
C GLU A 43 -7.66 3.56 -2.72
N ALA A 44 -6.95 4.03 -3.74
CA ALA A 44 -5.63 3.52 -4.12
C ALA A 44 -4.65 3.52 -2.94
N TYR A 45 -4.57 4.65 -2.20
CA TYR A 45 -3.74 4.75 -1.00
C TYR A 45 -4.17 3.74 0.07
N SER A 46 -5.48 3.58 0.31
CA SER A 46 -6.01 2.63 1.29
C SER A 46 -5.65 1.19 0.95
N ILE A 47 -5.72 0.80 -0.32
CA ILE A 47 -5.37 -0.55 -0.78
C ILE A 47 -3.87 -0.82 -0.57
N VAL A 48 -2.99 0.09 -1.00
CA VAL A 48 -1.54 -0.02 -0.78
C VAL A 48 -1.21 -0.06 0.72
N HIS A 49 -1.84 0.81 1.50
CA HIS A 49 -1.63 0.89 2.93
C HIS A 49 -2.09 -0.39 3.64
N SER A 50 -3.23 -0.97 3.23
CA SER A 50 -3.73 -2.22 3.81
C SER A 50 -2.78 -3.40 3.56
N LEU A 51 -2.15 -3.48 2.37
CA LEU A 51 -1.09 -4.46 2.12
C LEU A 51 0.10 -4.26 3.08
N ARG A 52 0.56 -3.02 3.26
CA ARG A 52 1.63 -2.69 4.21
C ARG A 52 1.29 -3.16 5.62
N MET A 53 0.04 -2.99 6.06
CA MET A 53 -0.40 -3.41 7.39
C MET A 53 -0.36 -4.94 7.57
N ILE A 54 -0.67 -5.71 6.51
CA ILE A 54 -0.54 -7.18 6.53
C ILE A 54 0.90 -7.59 6.86
N PHE A 55 1.87 -7.06 6.11
CA PHE A 55 3.29 -7.42 6.29
C PHE A 55 3.94 -6.82 7.55
N SER A 56 3.40 -5.71 8.04
CA SER A 56 3.91 -5.02 9.24
C SER A 56 3.34 -5.61 10.55
N ASN A 57 2.34 -6.50 10.47
CA ASN A 57 1.76 -7.13 11.65
C ASN A 57 2.72 -8.18 12.23
N GLN A 58 3.37 -7.85 13.35
CA GLN A 58 4.29 -8.74 14.07
C GLN A 58 3.62 -9.97 14.69
N LYS A 59 2.30 -9.95 14.86
CA LYS A 59 1.52 -11.05 15.45
C LYS A 59 0.83 -11.93 14.40
N ALA A 60 0.95 -11.59 13.12
CA ALA A 60 0.34 -12.38 12.05
C ALA A 60 0.99 -13.77 11.98
N THR A 61 0.15 -14.80 12.03
CA THR A 61 0.47 -16.17 11.63
C THR A 61 0.30 -16.32 10.12
N CYS A 62 0.90 -17.37 9.54
CA CYS A 62 0.69 -17.74 8.13
C CYS A 62 -0.81 -17.77 7.74
N ILE A 63 -1.64 -18.42 8.57
CA ILE A 63 -3.10 -18.52 8.33
C ILE A 63 -3.75 -17.12 8.33
N SER A 64 -3.49 -16.31 9.35
CA SER A 64 -4.09 -14.96 9.42
C SER A 64 -3.60 -14.02 8.31
N ALA A 65 -2.36 -14.20 7.84
CA ALA A 65 -1.81 -13.47 6.72
C ALA A 65 -2.48 -13.88 5.41
N TYR A 66 -2.68 -15.18 5.18
CA TYR A 66 -3.42 -15.70 4.03
C TYR A 66 -4.85 -15.13 3.96
N GLU A 67 -5.60 -15.20 5.06
CA GLU A 67 -6.96 -14.63 5.12
C GLU A 67 -6.96 -13.12 4.83
N SER A 68 -5.95 -12.39 5.31
CA SER A 68 -5.83 -10.97 5.06
C SER A 68 -5.47 -10.66 3.61
N LEU A 69 -4.65 -11.51 2.97
CA LEU A 69 -4.33 -11.41 1.54
C LEU A 69 -5.56 -11.69 0.67
N GLN A 70 -6.39 -12.68 1.01
CA GLN A 70 -7.63 -12.93 0.27
C GLN A 70 -8.55 -11.70 0.29
N LYS A 71 -8.77 -11.09 1.47
CA LYS A 71 -9.52 -9.83 1.60
C LYS A 71 -8.87 -8.68 0.84
N TRP A 72 -7.54 -8.67 0.75
CA TRP A 72 -6.83 -7.65 -0.01
C TRP A 72 -7.02 -7.82 -1.52
N TYR A 73 -6.98 -9.06 -2.04
CA TYR A 73 -7.28 -9.32 -3.46
C TYR A 73 -8.70 -8.92 -3.83
N GLU A 74 -9.68 -9.15 -2.94
CA GLU A 74 -11.07 -8.70 -3.16
C GLU A 74 -11.15 -7.17 -3.31
N LYS A 75 -10.41 -6.42 -2.48
CA LYS A 75 -10.33 -4.96 -2.58
C LYS A 75 -9.68 -4.51 -3.88
N VAL A 76 -8.58 -5.15 -4.29
CA VAL A 76 -7.89 -4.87 -5.56
C VAL A 76 -8.83 -5.11 -6.73
N LYS A 77 -9.52 -6.24 -6.74
CA LYS A 77 -10.49 -6.58 -7.79
C LYS A 77 -11.65 -5.58 -7.84
N ALA A 78 -12.15 -5.14 -6.69
CA ALA A 78 -13.22 -4.15 -6.61
C ALA A 78 -12.79 -2.76 -7.09
N PHE A 79 -11.50 -2.42 -6.94
CA PHE A 79 -10.93 -1.16 -7.41
C PHE A 79 -10.75 -1.11 -8.94
N ASP A 80 -10.76 -2.27 -9.60
CA ASP A 80 -10.78 -2.42 -11.06
C ASP A 80 -9.70 -1.59 -11.78
N ASN A 81 -8.46 -1.74 -11.34
CA ASN A 81 -7.31 -1.07 -11.94
C ASN A 81 -6.25 -2.07 -12.39
N ASP A 82 -5.88 -2.02 -13.67
CA ASP A 82 -4.94 -2.97 -14.31
C ASP A 82 -3.60 -3.09 -13.58
N SER A 83 -3.06 -1.97 -13.09
CA SER A 83 -1.76 -1.99 -12.39
C SER A 83 -1.86 -2.69 -11.04
N PHE A 84 -2.97 -2.49 -10.32
CA PHE A 84 -3.23 -3.17 -9.05
C PHE A 84 -3.54 -4.65 -9.28
N ASN A 85 -4.35 -4.98 -10.28
CA ASN A 85 -4.68 -6.35 -10.66
C ASN A 85 -3.41 -7.13 -11.03
N THR A 86 -2.53 -6.55 -11.86
CA THR A 86 -1.24 -7.15 -12.23
C THR A 86 -0.35 -7.40 -11.00
N ALA A 87 -0.32 -6.46 -10.05
CA ALA A 87 0.42 -6.62 -8.80
C ALA A 87 -0.19 -7.74 -7.92
N ALA A 88 -1.52 -7.81 -7.82
CA ALA A 88 -2.20 -8.87 -7.10
C ALA A 88 -1.95 -10.24 -7.70
N ASP A 89 -2.01 -10.38 -9.03
CA ASP A 89 -1.71 -11.63 -9.72
C ASP A 89 -0.25 -12.06 -9.48
N THR A 90 0.68 -11.11 -9.48
CA THR A 90 2.10 -11.39 -9.18
C THR A 90 2.28 -11.96 -7.77
N ILE A 91 1.60 -11.38 -6.78
CA ILE A 91 1.65 -11.86 -5.38
C ILE A 91 0.98 -13.23 -5.27
N ARG A 92 -0.19 -13.41 -5.90
CA ARG A 92 -0.96 -14.66 -5.88
C ARG A 92 -0.20 -15.82 -6.51
N ASN A 93 0.53 -15.57 -7.61
CA ASN A 93 1.36 -16.58 -8.26
C ASN A 93 2.55 -17.04 -7.41
N ARG A 94 2.92 -16.29 -6.37
CA ARG A 94 4.00 -16.63 -5.44
C ARG A 94 3.50 -16.68 -3.99
N GLU A 95 2.22 -17.02 -3.80
CA GLU A 95 1.57 -16.91 -2.50
C GLU A 95 2.25 -17.78 -1.43
N ASP A 96 2.71 -18.99 -1.79
CA ASP A 96 3.45 -19.85 -0.86
C ASP A 96 4.76 -19.18 -0.37
N GLU A 97 5.53 -18.57 -1.28
CA GLU A 97 6.75 -17.81 -0.93
C GLU A 97 6.43 -16.60 -0.04
N VAL A 98 5.34 -15.90 -0.35
CA VAL A 98 4.85 -14.76 0.42
C VAL A 98 4.41 -15.18 1.81
N LEU A 99 3.71 -16.30 1.95
CA LEU A 99 3.24 -16.82 3.22
C LEU A 99 4.39 -17.37 4.08
N ASN A 100 5.44 -17.90 3.45
CA ASN A 100 6.66 -18.33 4.14
C ASN A 100 7.34 -17.18 4.92
N TYR A 101 7.17 -15.92 4.50
CA TYR A 101 7.59 -14.75 5.28
C TYR A 101 6.97 -14.74 6.69
N PHE A 102 5.72 -15.19 6.86
CA PHE A 102 5.04 -15.21 8.15
C PHE A 102 5.40 -16.41 9.03
N ILE A 103 6.05 -17.43 8.46
CA ILE A 103 6.54 -18.62 9.18
C ILE A 103 7.96 -18.38 9.70
N HIS A 104 8.87 -17.99 8.81
CA HIS A 104 10.29 -17.87 9.14
C HIS A 104 10.73 -16.44 9.45
N ARG A 105 9.85 -15.43 9.27
CA ARG A 105 10.22 -14.00 9.26
C ARG A 105 11.47 -13.74 8.40
N ALA A 106 11.70 -14.61 7.41
CA ALA A 106 12.95 -14.69 6.66
C ALA A 106 13.04 -13.50 5.71
N THR A 107 13.76 -12.50 6.20
CA THR A 107 14.58 -11.54 5.48
C THR A 107 13.89 -10.76 4.37
N ASN A 108 13.65 -9.48 4.71
CA ASN A 108 13.51 -8.23 3.95
C ASN A 108 14.08 -8.12 2.50
N ALA A 109 14.72 -9.14 1.93
CA ALA A 109 15.40 -9.10 0.62
C ALA A 109 14.42 -8.98 -0.56
N SER A 110 13.29 -9.70 -0.53
CA SER A 110 12.28 -9.61 -1.60
C SER A 110 11.56 -8.25 -1.59
N ALA A 111 11.31 -7.69 -0.39
CA ALA A 111 10.69 -6.37 -0.21
C ALA A 111 11.66 -5.21 -0.56
N GLU A 112 12.97 -5.36 -0.31
CA GLU A 112 13.98 -4.42 -0.79
C GLU A 112 14.09 -4.41 -2.32
N SER A 113 13.97 -5.57 -2.99
CA SER A 113 14.03 -5.63 -4.45
C SER A 113 12.91 -4.85 -5.15
N LEU A 114 11.72 -4.77 -4.52
CA LEU A 114 10.60 -3.97 -5.00
C LEU A 114 10.83 -2.46 -4.80
N ASN A 115 11.48 -2.06 -3.69
CA ASN A 115 11.86 -0.67 -3.46
C ASN A 115 12.98 -0.18 -4.39
N SER A 116 13.90 -1.07 -4.80
CA SER A 116 15.00 -0.72 -5.71
C SER A 116 14.52 -0.44 -7.14
N LYS A 117 13.39 -1.04 -7.57
CA LYS A 117 12.79 -0.79 -8.89
C LYS A 117 11.98 0.51 -8.98
N ILE A 118 11.63 1.13 -7.85
CA ILE A 118 10.92 2.42 -7.80
C ILE A 118 11.91 3.59 -7.72
N LYS A 119 13.18 3.32 -7.39
CA LYS A 119 14.25 4.33 -7.30
C LYS A 119 15.02 4.57 -8.61
N HIS A 120 14.66 3.89 -9.71
CA HIS A 120 15.24 4.08 -11.04
C HIS A 120 14.18 4.32 -12.10
#